data_AF-A0A969HEE9-F1
#
_entry.id   AF-A0A969HEE9-F1
#
_cell.length_a   1.000
_cell.length_b   1.000
_cell.length_c   1.000
_cell.angle_alpha   90.00
_cell.angle_beta   90.00
_cell.angle_gamma   90.00
#
_symmetry.space_group_name_H-M   'P 1'
#
loop_
_entity.id
_entity.type
_entity.pdbx_description
1 polymer ?
#
loop_
_entity_poly.entity_id
_entity_poly.type
_entity_poly.pdbx_seq_one_letter_code
_entity_poly.pdbx_strand_id
1 'polypeptide(L)' 'MIKSSLDELAKTEEIEIIWKSYELRPAGAPPLPPEHENAYRERIEAGWPRVQEMARERFGVEMKSHRWGV' A
#
# COMPACT_ATOMS: atom_id res chain seq x y z
N MET A 1 0.05 -7.85 -18.58
CA MET A 1 -1.18 -7.72 -17.77
C MET A 1 -0.88 -8.34 -16.42
N ILE A 2 -0.71 -7.51 -15.38
CA ILE A 2 -0.30 -7.95 -14.05
C ILE A 2 -1.47 -8.76 -13.47
N LYS A 3 -1.22 -10.01 -13.07
CA LYS A 3 -2.24 -10.85 -12.44
C LYS A 3 -2.22 -10.55 -10.95
N SER A 4 -3.04 -9.60 -10.50
CA SER A 4 -3.28 -9.48 -9.06
C SER A 4 -4.03 -10.72 -8.60
N SER A 5 -3.90 -11.09 -7.33
CA SER A 5 -4.60 -12.23 -6.75
C SER A 5 -6.12 -12.19 -6.97
N LEU A 6 -6.71 -10.99 -7.12
CA LEU A 6 -8.13 -10.81 -7.46
C LEU A 6 -8.43 -11.15 -8.93
N ASP A 7 -7.52 -10.84 -9.86
CA ASP A 7 -7.68 -11.18 -11.28
C ASP A 7 -7.53 -12.69 -11.53
N GLU A 8 -6.77 -13.38 -10.68
CA GLU A 8 -6.72 -14.85 -10.70
C GLU A 8 -7.95 -15.47 -10.06
N LEU A 9 -8.41 -14.93 -8.92
CA LEU A 9 -9.61 -15.40 -8.23
C LEU A 9 -10.87 -15.28 -9.11
N ALA A 10 -10.99 -14.19 -9.88
CA ALA A 10 -12.11 -13.99 -10.81
C ALA A 10 -12.16 -14.99 -11.97
N LYS A 11 -11.10 -15.80 -12.18
CA LYS A 11 -11.08 -16.85 -13.21
C LYS A 11 -11.56 -18.19 -12.69
N THR A 12 -11.46 -18.43 -11.38
CA THR A 12 -11.82 -19.70 -10.76
C THR A 12 -13.16 -19.63 -10.04
N GLU A 13 -13.54 -18.45 -9.54
CA GLU A 13 -14.74 -18.23 -8.74
C GLU A 13 -15.63 -17.15 -9.38
N GLU A 14 -16.95 -17.31 -9.24
CA GLU A 14 -17.91 -16.28 -9.67
C GLU A 14 -18.00 -15.18 -8.60
N ILE A 15 -17.25 -14.10 -8.80
CA ILE A 15 -17.16 -12.97 -7.88
C ILE A 15 -17.41 -11.63 -8.58
N GLU A 16 -17.96 -10.66 -7.83
CA GLU A 16 -18.06 -9.27 -8.26
C GLU A 16 -16.91 -8.44 -7.64
N ILE A 17 -16.13 -7.76 -8.47
CA ILE A 17 -15.03 -6.90 -8.00
C ILE A 17 -15.47 -5.43 -8.06
N ILE A 18 -15.58 -4.80 -6.89
CA ILE A 18 -15.90 -3.36 -6.75
C ILE A 18 -14.66 -2.61 -6.25
N TRP A 19 -14.06 -1.81 -7.12
CA TRP A 19 -12.90 -0.98 -6.76
C TRP A 19 -13.35 0.28 -6.02
N LYS A 20 -12.83 0.48 -4.81
CA LYS A 20 -13.04 1.70 -4.01
C LYS A 20 -11.69 2.24 -3.56
N SER A 21 -11.45 3.52 -3.76
CA SER A 21 -10.28 4.23 -3.23
C SER A 21 -10.70 5.08 -2.03
N TYR A 22 -9.86 5.06 -0.99
CA TYR A 22 -10.03 5.90 0.20
C TYR A 22 -8.70 6.58 0.49
N GLU A 23 -8.77 7.84 0.92
CA GLU A 23 -7.58 8.53 1.41
C GLU A 23 -7.20 7.97 2.79
N LEU A 24 -5.95 7.48 2.92
CA LEU A 24 -5.44 7.00 4.21
C LEU A 24 -5.41 8.10 5.28
N ARG A 25 -5.26 9.37 4.85
CA ARG A 25 -5.34 10.56 5.69
C ARG A 25 -6.08 11.66 4.93
N PRO A 26 -7.41 11.76 5.07
CA PRO A 26 -8.18 12.75 4.35
C PRO A 26 -7.92 14.17 4.85
N ALA A 27 -8.17 15.16 4.00
CA ALA A 27 -8.12 16.56 4.39
C ALA A 27 -9.05 16.82 5.58
N GLY A 28 -8.53 17.45 6.64
CA GLY A 28 -9.28 17.71 7.88
C GLY A 28 -9.29 16.55 8.89
N ALA A 29 -8.62 15.43 8.60
CA ALA A 29 -8.37 14.42 9.62
C ALA A 29 -7.57 15.01 10.80
N PRO A 30 -7.82 14.55 12.04
CA PRO A 30 -7.04 14.98 13.19
C PRO A 30 -5.54 14.83 12.91
N PRO A 31 -4.73 15.86 13.22
CA PRO A 31 -3.28 15.73 13.09
C PRO A 31 -2.81 14.60 14.00
N LEU A 32 -1.79 13.86 13.56
CA LEU A 32 -1.07 12.99 14.48
C LEU A 32 -0.43 13.90 15.53
N PRO A 33 -0.42 13.49 16.82
CA PRO A 33 0.42 14.14 17.81
C PRO A 33 1.85 14.30 17.27
N PRO A 34 2.55 15.43 17.51
CA PRO A 34 3.87 15.68 16.92
C PRO A 34 4.89 14.56 17.18
N GLU A 35 4.83 13.94 18.35
CA GLU A 35 5.61 12.75 18.73
C GLU A 35 5.27 11.50 17.89
N HIS A 36 4.00 11.33 17.52
CA HIS A 36 3.53 10.24 16.68
C HIS A 36 3.82 10.47 15.20
N GLU A 37 3.91 11.73 14.75
CA GLU A 37 4.23 12.03 13.35
C GLU A 37 5.66 11.63 12.99
N ASN A 38 6.63 11.98 13.85
CA ASN A 38 8.02 11.56 13.64
C ASN A 38 8.18 10.04 13.73
N ALA A 39 7.60 9.41 14.76
CA ALA A 39 7.62 7.95 14.91
C ALA A 39 6.95 7.23 13.72
N TYR A 40 5.86 7.80 13.19
CA TYR A 40 5.17 7.27 12.01
C TYR A 40 6.08 7.30 10.77
N ARG A 41 6.80 8.41 10.59
CA ARG A 41 7.74 8.56 9.48
C ARG A 41 8.93 7.60 9.61
N GLU A 42 9.54 7.51 10.78
CA GLU A 42 10.64 6.58 11.04
C GLU A 42 10.25 5.12 10.79
N ARG A 43 9.05 4.72 11.23
CA ARG A 43 8.55 3.36 10.99
C ARG A 43 8.40 3.04 9.51
N ILE A 44 7.94 4.01 8.73
CA ILE A 44 7.70 3.83 7.31
C ILE A 44 9.03 3.77 6.54
N GLU A 45 9.99 4.64 6.87
CA GLU A 45 11.36 4.56 6.31
C GLU A 45 12.03 3.22 6.64
N ALA A 46 11.91 2.75 7.90
CA ALA A 46 12.46 1.47 8.32
C ALA A 46 11.80 0.26 7.62
N GLY A 47 10.51 0.37 7.30
CA GLY A 47 9.74 -0.70 6.66
C GLY A 47 9.87 -0.74 5.14
N TRP A 48 10.24 0.37 4.50
CA TRP A 48 10.22 0.50 3.04
C TRP A 48 11.07 -0.54 2.29
N PRO A 49 12.32 -0.85 2.70
CA PRO A 49 13.12 -1.84 2.00
C PRO A 49 12.43 -3.22 1.92
N ARG A 50 11.77 -3.63 3.01
CA ARG A 50 11.03 -4.89 3.08
C ARG A 50 9.81 -4.89 2.16
N VAL A 51 9.14 -3.75 2.00
CA VAL A 51 8.01 -3.62 1.07
C VAL A 51 8.50 -3.79 -0.37
N GLN A 52 9.63 -3.16 -0.73
CA GLN A 52 10.24 -3.30 -2.06
C GLN A 52 10.69 -4.74 -2.34
N GLU A 53 11.31 -5.40 -1.37
CA GLU A 53 11.69 -6.81 -1.45
C GLU A 53 10.47 -7.69 -1.69
N MET A 54 9.41 -7.54 -0.89
CA MET A 54 8.19 -8.33 -1.02
C MET A 54 7.50 -8.15 -2.38
N ALA A 55 7.42 -6.91 -2.86
CA ALA A 55 6.85 -6.58 -4.15
C ALA A 55 7.59 -7.31 -5.29
N ARG A 56 8.92 -7.30 -5.26
CA ARG A 56 9.75 -7.98 -6.26
C ARG A 56 9.65 -9.49 -6.16
N GLU A 57 9.83 -10.05 -4.96
CA GLU A 57 9.97 -11.49 -4.78
C GLU A 57 8.65 -12.26 -4.86
N ARG A 58 7.58 -11.68 -4.29
CA ARG A 58 6.28 -12.39 -4.20
C ARG A 58 5.36 -12.05 -5.35
N PHE A 59 5.45 -10.83 -5.86
CA PHE A 59 4.50 -10.31 -6.83
C PHE A 59 5.14 -9.95 -8.17
N GLY A 60 6.48 -9.99 -8.28
CA GLY A 60 7.19 -9.65 -9.52
C GLY A 60 7.01 -8.20 -9.96
N VAL A 61 6.67 -7.29 -9.02
CA VAL A 61 6.42 -5.88 -9.30
C VAL A 61 7.42 -4.98 -8.59
N GLU A 62 7.68 -3.81 -9.16
CA GLU A 62 8.52 -2.78 -8.56
C GLU A 62 7.66 -1.69 -7.94
N MET A 63 7.95 -1.35 -6.67
CA MET A 63 7.27 -0.27 -5.96
C MET A 63 7.80 1.09 -6.40
N LYS A 64 6.91 1.98 -6.82
CA LYS A 64 7.28 3.25 -7.48
C LYS A 64 7.22 4.52 -6.62
N SER A 65 6.63 4.51 -5.42
CA SER A 65 6.51 5.74 -4.61
C SER A 65 7.02 5.55 -3.19
N HIS A 66 7.79 6.53 -2.68
CA HIS A 66 7.98 6.80 -1.25
C HIS A 66 8.38 8.27 -0.95
N ARG A 67 8.23 8.66 0.31
CA ARG A 67 8.33 9.93 1.04
C ARG A 67 7.01 10.71 0.99
N TRP A 68 6.05 10.08 1.65
CA TRP A 68 4.76 10.59 2.13
C TRP A 68 3.63 10.74 1.11
N GLY A 69 3.75 10.10 -0.05
CA GLY A 69 2.65 9.73 -0.96
C GLY A 69 2.88 8.33 -1.53
N VAL A 70 3.30 7.46 -0.63
CA VAL A 70 4.04 6.21 -0.83
C VAL A 70 3.12 5.03 -1.10
#